data_AF-A0A971HYR2-F1
#
_entry.id   AF-A0A971HYR2-F1
#
_cell.length_a   1.000
_cell.length_b   1.000
_cell.length_c   1.000
_cell.angle_alpha   90.00
_cell.angle_beta   90.00
_cell.angle_gamma   90.00
#
_symmetry.space_group_name_H-M   'P 1'
#
loop_
_entity.id
_entity.type
_entity.pdbx_description
1 polymer ?
#
loop_
_entity_poly.entity_id
_entity_poly.type
_entity_poly.pdbx_seq_one_letter_code
_entity_poly.pdbx_strand_id
1 'polypeptide(L)'
;MRFFRSPKILARVISPLMRLWRQTLRIERVNYPVFRDPETQAQKPVVVLWHDEIFPLILAHENEGLVCVVSQSQDGELLAQVLENFGFLTARGSSSRGGMRALVAAKRLMDKRGVGAIF
;
A
#
# COMPACT_ATOMS: atom_id res chain seq x y z
N MET A 1 14.95 -21.70 16.61
CA MET A 1 14.31 -20.73 17.52
C MET A 1 13.27 -19.90 16.76
N ARG A 2 11.98 -20.24 16.89
CA ARG A 2 10.85 -19.52 16.28
C ARG A 2 10.54 -18.26 17.11
N PHE A 3 11.25 -17.17 16.88
CA PHE A 3 10.81 -15.84 17.34
C PHE A 3 9.73 -15.29 16.39
N PHE A 4 8.61 -16.01 16.29
CA PHE A 4 7.44 -15.58 15.53
C PHE A 4 6.65 -14.57 16.37
N ARG A 5 7.04 -13.28 16.32
CA ARG A 5 6.14 -12.21 16.77
C ARG A 5 5.02 -12.09 15.73
N SER A 6 3.77 -12.16 16.19
CA SER A 6 2.57 -11.99 15.34
C SER A 6 2.74 -10.76 14.43
N PRO A 7 2.56 -10.88 13.09
CA PRO A 7 2.62 -9.74 12.17
C PRO A 7 1.77 -8.55 12.63
N LYS A 8 0.64 -8.82 13.30
CA LYS A 8 -0.26 -7.82 13.92
C LYS A 8 0.38 -7.00 15.02
N ILE A 9 1.19 -7.63 15.85
CA ILE A 9 1.89 -6.92 16.92
C ILE A 9 2.99 -6.05 16.30
N LEU A 10 3.73 -6.59 15.33
CA LEU A 10 4.78 -5.84 14.64
C LEU A 10 4.20 -4.64 13.87
N ALA A 11 3.10 -4.80 13.13
CA ALA A 11 2.45 -3.72 12.42
C ALA A 11 1.97 -2.59 13.37
N ARG A 12 1.46 -2.95 14.56
CA ARG A 12 1.05 -1.99 15.59
C ARG A 12 2.21 -1.18 16.17
N VAL A 13 3.43 -1.70 16.12
CA VAL A 13 4.64 -0.99 16.56
C VAL A 13 5.25 -0.20 15.40
N ILE A 14 5.33 -0.80 14.20
CA ILE A 14 5.94 -0.18 13.02
C ILE A 14 5.12 1.04 12.57
N SER A 15 3.78 0.96 12.57
CA SER A 15 2.93 2.06 12.07
C SER A 15 3.13 3.38 12.84
N PRO A 16 3.09 3.43 14.19
CA PRO A 16 3.39 4.67 14.90
C PRO A 16 4.85 5.11 14.75
N LEU A 17 5.81 4.18 14.68
CA LEU A 17 7.21 4.53 14.40
C LEU A 17 7.37 5.19 13.04
N MET A 18 6.68 4.71 12.00
CA MET A 18 6.64 5.34 10.69
C MET A 18 5.99 6.72 10.74
N ARG A 19 4.92 6.90 11.53
CA ARG A 19 4.28 8.22 11.74
C ARG A 19 5.24 9.21 12.41
N LEU A 20 6.05 8.76 13.36
CA LEU A 20 7.10 9.57 13.99
C LEU A 20 8.23 9.87 13.00
N TRP A 21 8.72 8.86 12.29
CA TRP A 21 9.77 9.02 11.28
C TRP A 21 9.39 10.00 10.19
N ARG A 22 8.11 10.04 9.78
CA ARG A 22 7.58 11.05 8.85
C ARG A 22 7.93 12.48 9.23
N GLN A 23 8.01 12.80 10.53
CA GLN A 23 8.34 14.15 11.00
C GLN A 23 9.78 14.56 10.67
N THR A 24 10.65 13.59 10.39
CA THR A 24 12.04 13.83 9.94
C THR A 24 12.16 13.93 8.42
N LEU A 25 11.11 13.60 7.68
CA LEU A 25 11.11 13.60 6.22
C LEU A 25 10.50 14.89 5.68
N ARG A 26 11.10 15.42 4.60
CA ARG A 26 10.50 16.46 3.77
C ARG A 26 9.97 15.79 2.49
N ILE A 27 8.66 15.62 2.41
CA ILE A 27 7.99 15.00 1.26
C ILE A 27 7.46 16.11 0.36
N GLU A 28 8.05 16.25 -0.82
CA GLU A 28 7.52 17.07 -1.90
C GLU A 28 6.82 16.17 -2.92
N ARG A 29 5.62 16.54 -3.35
CA ARG A 29 4.82 15.76 -4.30
C ARG A 29 4.66 16.55 -5.60
N VAL A 30 5.27 16.05 -6.67
CA VAL A 30 5.19 16.64 -8.01
C VAL A 30 4.10 15.93 -8.81
N ASN A 31 3.34 16.66 -9.63
CA ASN A 31 2.21 16.13 -10.43
C ASN A 31 1.13 15.42 -9.61
N TYR A 32 0.97 15.85 -8.37
CA TYR A 32 0.03 15.25 -7.41
C TYR A 32 -1.47 15.43 -7.66
N PRO A 33 -1.97 16.41 -8.47
CA PRO A 33 -3.41 16.56 -8.69
C PRO A 33 -4.14 15.29 -9.13
N VAL A 34 -3.46 14.38 -9.87
CA VAL A 34 -4.01 13.08 -10.31
C VAL A 34 -4.58 12.21 -9.19
N PHE A 35 -4.11 12.39 -7.94
CA PHE A 35 -4.55 11.61 -6.78
C PHE A 35 -5.69 12.26 -5.99
N ARG A 36 -5.87 13.58 -6.12
CA ARG A 36 -6.73 14.37 -5.22
C ARG A 36 -7.86 15.10 -5.93
N ASP A 37 -7.68 15.44 -7.21
CA ASP A 37 -8.67 16.18 -7.98
C ASP A 37 -9.78 15.25 -8.45
N PRO A 38 -11.04 15.43 -8.01
CA PRO A 38 -12.18 14.58 -8.39
C PRO A 38 -12.39 14.44 -9.90
N GLU A 39 -12.02 15.45 -10.70
CA GLU A 39 -12.13 15.41 -12.16
C GLU A 39 -11.09 14.47 -12.79
N THR A 40 -9.91 14.38 -12.18
CA THR A 40 -8.83 13.46 -12.62
C THR A 40 -8.86 12.11 -11.92
N GLN A 41 -9.45 12.03 -10.72
CA GLN A 41 -9.58 10.81 -9.92
C GLN A 41 -10.44 9.74 -10.62
N ALA A 42 -11.32 10.18 -11.53
CA ALA A 42 -12.05 9.32 -12.46
C ALA A 42 -11.14 8.37 -13.25
N GLN A 43 -9.84 8.69 -13.40
CA GLN A 43 -8.88 7.91 -14.16
C GLN A 43 -8.27 6.71 -13.42
N LYS A 44 -8.53 6.53 -12.10
CA LYS A 44 -8.03 5.40 -11.30
C LYS A 44 -6.53 5.10 -11.57
N PRO A 45 -5.61 5.99 -11.13
CA PRO A 45 -4.22 5.94 -11.56
C PRO A 45 -3.55 4.62 -11.20
N VAL A 46 -2.60 4.20 -12.05
CA VAL A 46 -1.69 3.09 -11.76
C VAL A 46 -0.31 3.68 -11.48
N VAL A 47 0.15 3.53 -10.25
CA VAL A 47 1.44 4.02 -9.77
C VAL A 47 2.43 2.87 -9.77
N VAL A 48 3.65 3.14 -10.22
CA VAL A 48 4.78 2.20 -10.20
C VAL A 48 5.82 2.73 -9.22
N LEU A 49 6.37 1.85 -8.40
CA LEU A 49 7.39 2.16 -7.40
C LEU A 49 8.63 1.28 -7.47
N TRP A 50 9.72 1.83 -6.97
CA TRP A 50 10.93 1.07 -6.67
C TRP A 50 10.83 0.48 -5.26
N HIS A 51 11.24 -0.77 -5.12
CA HIS A 51 11.04 -1.54 -3.89
C HIS A 51 11.84 -1.02 -2.69
N ASP A 52 12.92 -0.28 -2.93
CA ASP A 52 13.72 0.40 -1.90
C ASP A 52 12.99 1.60 -1.27
N GLU A 53 11.96 2.13 -1.93
CA GLU A 53 11.23 3.33 -1.50
C GLU A 53 9.85 3.04 -0.88
N ILE A 54 9.57 1.77 -0.51
CA ILE A 54 8.25 1.36 0.01
C ILE A 54 7.84 2.21 1.23
N PHE A 55 8.71 2.41 2.21
CA PHE A 55 8.31 3.11 3.45
C PHE A 55 8.04 4.61 3.25
N PRO A 56 8.93 5.39 2.59
CA PRO A 56 8.62 6.77 2.23
C PRO A 56 7.35 6.88 1.38
N LEU A 57 7.14 5.94 0.45
CA LEU A 57 5.99 5.95 -0.44
C LEU A 57 4.67 5.73 0.30
N ILE A 58 4.64 4.82 1.29
CA ILE A 58 3.46 4.63 2.16
C ILE A 58 3.09 5.96 2.85
N LEU A 59 4.08 6.72 3.31
CA LEU A 59 3.86 8.02 3.95
C LEU A 59 3.48 9.11 2.93
N ALA A 60 3.99 9.02 1.70
CA ALA A 60 3.70 9.95 0.63
C ALA A 60 2.31 9.72 0.03
N HIS A 61 1.76 8.50 0.08
CA HIS A 61 0.49 8.14 -0.55
C HIS A 61 -0.61 7.69 0.42
N GLU A 62 -0.48 8.00 1.72
CA GLU A 62 -1.48 7.63 2.73
C GLU A 62 -2.87 8.22 2.42
N ASN A 63 -3.92 7.41 2.61
CA ASN A 63 -5.33 7.79 2.43
C ASN A 63 -5.71 8.33 1.03
N GLU A 64 -4.97 7.98 -0.02
CA GLU A 64 -5.26 8.44 -1.39
C GLU A 64 -6.18 7.52 -2.19
N GLY A 65 -6.70 6.46 -1.56
CA GLY A 65 -7.54 5.49 -2.25
C GLY A 65 -6.74 4.72 -3.30
N LEU A 66 -5.78 3.94 -2.84
CA LEU A 66 -4.94 3.06 -3.67
C LEU A 66 -5.02 1.62 -3.18
N VAL A 67 -5.04 0.67 -4.12
CA VAL A 67 -4.89 -0.76 -3.81
C VAL A 67 -3.47 -1.24 -4.13
N CYS A 68 -2.84 -1.94 -3.19
CA CYS A 68 -1.54 -2.57 -3.35
C CYS A 68 -1.69 -4.08 -3.55
N VAL A 69 -0.91 -4.67 -4.47
CA VAL A 69 -0.77 -6.13 -4.53
C VAL A 69 0.32 -6.58 -3.56
N VAL A 70 -0.01 -7.47 -2.64
CA VAL A 70 0.91 -7.89 -1.56
C VAL A 70 1.01 -9.41 -1.50
N SER A 71 2.23 -9.91 -1.27
CA SER A 71 2.52 -11.34 -1.14
C SER A 71 1.72 -12.01 -0.01
N GLN A 72 1.38 -13.29 -0.18
CA GLN A 72 0.81 -14.15 0.88
C GLN A 72 1.84 -14.67 1.90
N SER A 73 3.09 -14.20 1.84
CA SER A 73 4.11 -14.51 2.85
C SER A 73 3.80 -13.81 4.18
N GLN A 74 4.53 -14.20 5.23
CA GLN A 74 4.45 -13.52 6.54
C GLN A 74 4.93 -12.08 6.48
N ASP A 75 6.01 -11.82 5.73
CA ASP A 75 6.49 -10.45 5.50
C ASP A 75 5.46 -9.63 4.73
N GLY A 76 4.79 -10.27 3.76
CA GLY A 76 3.66 -9.66 3.06
C GLY A 76 2.49 -9.37 4.01
N GLU A 77 2.19 -10.25 4.97
CA GLU A 77 1.17 -10.02 6.00
C GLU A 77 1.50 -8.82 6.90
N LEU A 78 2.77 -8.69 7.31
CA LEU A 78 3.24 -7.52 8.03
C LEU A 78 3.05 -6.24 7.20
N LEU A 79 3.49 -6.26 5.94
CA LEU A 79 3.38 -5.11 5.04
C LEU A 79 1.92 -4.72 4.78
N ALA A 80 1.03 -5.69 4.55
CA ALA A 80 -0.39 -5.41 4.31
C ALA A 80 -1.05 -4.72 5.50
N GLN A 81 -0.73 -5.14 6.73
CA GLN A 81 -1.30 -4.50 7.91
C GLN A 81 -0.74 -3.10 8.13
N VAL A 82 0.54 -2.86 7.80
CA VAL A 82 1.09 -1.50 7.78
C VAL A 82 0.34 -0.66 6.75
N LEU A 83 0.22 -1.13 5.50
CA LEU A 83 -0.51 -0.45 4.42
C LEU A 83 -1.94 -0.09 4.82
N GLU A 84 -2.68 -1.04 5.42
CA GLU A 84 -4.04 -0.82 5.89
C GLU A 84 -4.12 0.25 7.00
N ASN A 85 -3.13 0.31 7.90
CA ASN A 85 -3.04 1.36 8.92
C ASN A 85 -2.76 2.76 8.34
N PHE A 86 -2.31 2.85 7.08
CA PHE A 86 -2.10 4.09 6.32
C PHE A 86 -3.19 4.33 5.26
N GLY A 87 -4.28 3.56 5.29
CA GLY A 87 -5.46 3.80 4.44
C GLY A 87 -5.41 3.19 3.05
N PHE A 88 -4.43 2.32 2.77
CA PHE A 88 -4.37 1.55 1.53
C PHE A 88 -5.32 0.34 1.61
N LEU A 89 -5.78 -0.11 0.44
CA LEU A 89 -6.40 -1.42 0.28
C LEU A 89 -5.35 -2.44 -0.13
N THR A 90 -5.53 -3.71 0.22
CA THR A 90 -4.58 -4.76 -0.14
C THR A 90 -5.24 -5.90 -0.91
N ALA A 91 -4.60 -6.34 -1.99
CA ALA A 91 -4.97 -7.50 -2.78
C ALA A 91 -3.88 -8.58 -2.63
N ARG A 92 -4.26 -9.77 -2.14
CA ARG A 92 -3.30 -10.80 -1.70
C ARG A 92 -3.05 -11.86 -2.79
N GLY A 93 -1.79 -12.21 -3.05
CA GLY A 93 -1.44 -13.35 -3.91
C GLY A 93 0.01 -13.79 -3.81
N SER A 94 0.39 -14.88 -4.49
CA SER A 94 1.76 -15.37 -4.56
C SER A 94 2.31 -15.27 -5.98
N SER A 95 3.60 -14.99 -6.13
CA SER A 95 4.26 -14.83 -7.44
C SER A 95 4.23 -16.12 -8.29
N SER A 96 4.05 -17.30 -7.67
CA SER A 96 4.07 -18.59 -8.35
C SER A 96 2.71 -19.09 -8.83
N ARG A 97 1.64 -18.87 -8.04
CA ARG A 97 0.29 -19.43 -8.32
C ARG A 97 -0.86 -18.45 -8.08
N GLY A 98 -0.62 -17.37 -7.34
CA GLY A 98 -1.65 -16.43 -6.90
C GLY A 98 -1.61 -15.05 -7.56
N GLY A 99 -0.63 -14.76 -8.42
CA GLY A 99 -0.45 -13.43 -9.02
C GLY A 99 -1.67 -12.96 -9.82
N MET A 100 -2.21 -13.84 -10.68
CA MET A 100 -3.44 -13.54 -11.44
C MET A 100 -4.64 -13.29 -10.53
N ARG A 101 -4.77 -14.05 -9.43
CA ARG A 101 -5.85 -13.85 -8.46
C ARG A 101 -5.72 -12.50 -7.75
N ALA A 102 -4.50 -12.10 -7.38
CA ALA A 102 -4.26 -10.79 -6.77
C ALA A 102 -4.55 -9.65 -7.75
N LEU A 103 -4.14 -9.78 -9.00
CA LEU A 103 -4.42 -8.77 -10.03
C LEU A 103 -5.94 -8.60 -10.26
N VAL A 104 -6.68 -9.71 -10.36
CA VAL A 104 -8.15 -9.69 -10.48
C VAL A 104 -8.78 -9.09 -9.22
N ALA A 105 -8.26 -9.40 -8.03
CA ALA A 105 -8.74 -8.82 -6.77
C ALA A 105 -8.48 -7.30 -6.71
N ALA A 106 -7.30 -6.83 -7.13
CA ALA A 106 -6.96 -5.42 -7.21
C ALA A 106 -7.90 -4.68 -8.18
N LYS A 107 -8.08 -5.21 -9.41
CA LYS A 107 -9.03 -4.64 -10.38
C LYS A 107 -10.45 -4.54 -9.80
N ARG A 108 -10.93 -5.59 -9.12
CA ARG A 108 -12.26 -5.57 -8.49
C ARG A 108 -12.37 -4.49 -7.41
N LEU A 109 -11.31 -4.24 -6.65
CA LEU A 109 -11.27 -3.16 -5.66
C LEU A 109 -11.28 -1.79 -6.33
N MET A 110 -10.48 -1.60 -7.39
CA MET A 110 -10.49 -0.38 -8.22
C MET A 110 -11.89 -0.07 -8.75
N ASP A 111 -12.59 -1.08 -9.29
CA ASP A 111 -13.92 -0.91 -9.84
C ASP A 111 -14.98 -0.62 -8.78
N LYS A 112 -14.96 -1.34 -7.64
CA LYS A 112 -15.96 -1.18 -6.58
C LYS A 112 -15.78 0.08 -5.72
N ARG A 113 -14.54 0.52 -5.53
CA ARG A 113 -14.21 1.61 -4.59
C ARG A 113 -13.81 2.90 -5.29
N GLY A 114 -13.69 2.90 -6.62
CA GLY A 114 -13.24 4.08 -7.37
C GLY A 114 -11.81 4.47 -7.03
N VAL A 115 -10.95 3.48 -6.76
CA VAL A 115 -9.57 3.67 -6.28
C VAL A 115 -8.56 3.36 -7.40
N GLY A 116 -7.38 3.97 -7.32
CA GLY A 116 -6.23 3.62 -8.14
C GLY A 116 -5.50 2.37 -7.63
N ALA A 117 -4.40 2.01 -8.26
CA ALA A 117 -3.51 0.92 -7.84
C ALA A 117 -2.06 1.39 -7.74
N ILE A 118 -1.29 0.72 -6.90
CA ILE A 118 0.14 0.98 -6.72
C ILE A 118 0.89 -0.35 -6.67
N PHE A 119 1.95 -0.46 -7.47
CA PHE A 119 2.75 -1.66 -7.67
C PHE A 119 4.22 -1.37 -7.44
#